data_AF-A0AAD4ZZ86-F1
#
_entry.id   AF-A0AAD4ZZ86-F1
#
_cell.length_a   1.000
_cell.length_b   1.000
_cell.length_c   1.000
_cell.angle_alpha   90.00
_cell.angle_beta   90.00
_cell.angle_gamma   90.00
#
_symmetry.space_group_name_H-M   'P 1'
#
loop_
_entity.id
_entity.type
_entity.pdbx_description
1 polymer ?
#
loop_
_entity_poly.entity_id
_entity_poly.type
_entity_poly.pdbx_seq_one_letter_code
_entity_poly.pdbx_strand_id
1 'polypeptide(L)'
;MELRKIKARKAPGPDGISSRLLKTCADQLCSILLYMLDLSLRLGKVPQIWKTSCMVPVPKTSHPKDFGDYRPVALTSHLMKTLERLVLTHLRPLVSLKWIHLSLPTKLALEWKTQSSSY
;
A
#
# COMPACT_ATOMS: atom_id res chain seq x y z
N MET A 1 -7.35 6.08 -12.47
CA MET A 1 -7.49 4.62 -12.27
C MET A 1 -6.26 4.09 -11.52
N GLU A 2 -6.45 3.35 -10.41
CA GLU A 2 -5.35 2.84 -9.55
C GLU A 2 -4.36 1.92 -10.27
N LEU A 3 -4.82 1.15 -11.26
CA LEU A 3 -3.97 0.23 -12.03
C LEU A 3 -2.87 0.96 -12.82
N ARG A 4 -3.15 2.18 -13.31
CA ARG A 4 -2.15 2.98 -14.05
C ARG A 4 -1.01 3.49 -13.17
N LYS A 5 -1.24 3.57 -11.85
CA LYS A 5 -0.22 3.96 -10.86
C LYS A 5 0.78 2.82 -10.57
N ILE A 6 0.49 1.59 -11.02
CA ILE A 6 1.41 0.46 -10.87
C ILE A 6 2.70 0.73 -11.68
N LYS A 7 3.85 0.46 -11.05
CA LYS A 7 5.16 0.52 -11.72
C LYS A 7 5.34 -0.74 -12.57
N ALA A 8 5.52 -0.57 -13.88
CA ALA A 8 5.50 -1.68 -14.84
C ALA A 8 6.63 -2.72 -14.71
N ARG A 9 7.72 -2.40 -13.99
CA ARG A 9 8.91 -3.25 -13.79
C ARG A 9 8.97 -3.86 -12.38
N LYS A 10 7.82 -4.20 -11.79
CA LYS A 10 7.76 -4.85 -10.48
C LYS A 10 7.60 -6.35 -10.67
N ALA A 11 8.32 -7.11 -9.85
CA ALA A 11 8.18 -8.56 -9.83
C ALA A 11 6.75 -8.95 -9.40
N PRO A 12 6.16 -9.99 -10.01
CA PRO A 12 4.86 -10.52 -9.59
C PRO A 12 4.93 -11.08 -8.17
N GLY A 13 3.77 -11.14 -7.51
CA GLY A 13 3.61 -11.88 -6.27
C GLY A 13 3.38 -13.38 -6.53
N PRO A 14 2.93 -14.13 -5.52
CA PRO A 14 2.59 -15.56 -5.65
C PRO A 14 1.47 -15.84 -6.66
N ASP A 15 0.68 -14.83 -7.02
CA ASP A 15 -0.38 -14.91 -8.03
C ASP A 15 0.13 -14.91 -9.48
N GLY A 16 1.44 -14.65 -9.70
CA GLY A 16 2.03 -14.62 -11.03
C GLY A 16 1.60 -13.44 -11.91
N ILE A 17 0.77 -12.52 -11.38
CA ILE A 17 0.20 -11.44 -12.18
C ILE A 17 1.25 -10.32 -12.37
N SER A 18 1.69 -10.14 -13.61
CA SER A 18 2.70 -9.14 -13.93
C SER A 18 2.17 -7.70 -13.80
N SER A 19 3.00 -6.81 -13.26
CA SER A 19 2.69 -5.38 -13.20
C SER A 19 2.52 -4.74 -14.57
N ARG A 20 3.21 -5.28 -15.58
CA ARG A 20 3.14 -4.79 -16.96
C ARG A 20 1.78 -5.10 -17.56
N LEU A 21 1.29 -6.33 -17.41
CA LEU A 21 -0.04 -6.74 -17.87
C LEU A 21 -1.13 -5.84 -17.27
N LEU A 22 -1.14 -5.66 -15.95
CA LEU A 22 -2.13 -4.82 -15.26
C LEU A 22 -2.12 -3.37 -15.73
N LYS A 23 -0.94 -2.84 -16.09
CA LYS A 23 -0.81 -1.47 -16.57
C LYS A 23 -1.21 -1.33 -18.04
N THR A 24 -0.80 -2.26 -18.89
CA THR A 24 -1.07 -2.24 -20.33
C THR A 24 -2.54 -2.52 -20.62
N CYS A 25 -3.14 -3.47 -19.90
CA CYS A 25 -4.54 -3.86 -20.06
C CYS A 25 -5.46 -3.18 -19.02
N ALA A 26 -5.07 -2.00 -18.51
CA ALA A 26 -5.76 -1.36 -17.39
C ALA A 26 -7.24 -1.09 -17.72
N ASP A 27 -7.55 -0.63 -18.93
CA ASP A 27 -8.92 -0.27 -19.31
C ASP A 27 -9.81 -1.51 -19.45
N GLN A 28 -9.26 -2.59 -20.01
CA GLN A 28 -9.94 -3.87 -20.20
C GLN A 28 -10.17 -4.60 -18.87
N LEU A 29 -9.19 -4.54 -17.96
CA LEU A 29 -9.24 -5.25 -16.69
C LEU A 29 -9.94 -4.44 -15.58
N CYS A 30 -10.18 -3.14 -15.77
CA CYS A 30 -10.69 -2.28 -14.70
C CYS A 30 -12.04 -2.75 -14.16
N SER A 31 -13.00 -3.04 -15.02
CA SER A 31 -14.36 -3.42 -14.61
C SER A 31 -14.35 -4.70 -13.78
N ILE A 32 -13.68 -5.75 -14.26
CA ILE A 32 -13.62 -7.04 -13.57
C ILE A 32 -12.82 -6.96 -12.26
N LEU A 33 -11.69 -6.25 -12.25
CA LEU A 33 -10.88 -6.08 -11.04
C LEU A 33 -11.62 -5.24 -10.00
N LEU A 34 -12.33 -4.19 -10.42
CA LEU A 34 -13.16 -3.38 -9.53
C LEU A 34 -14.26 -4.22 -8.89
N TYR A 35 -14.97 -5.03 -9.69
CA TYR A 35 -15.99 -5.93 -9.18
C TYR A 35 -15.42 -6.91 -8.14
N MET A 36 -14.27 -7.54 -8.41
CA MET A 36 -13.63 -8.46 -7.45
C MET A 36 -13.18 -7.77 -6.15
N LEU A 37 -12.65 -6.54 -6.25
CA LEU A 37 -12.22 -5.77 -5.08
C LEU A 37 -13.41 -5.31 -4.24
N ASP A 38 -14.47 -4.82 -4.87
CA ASP A 38 -15.72 -4.44 -4.19
C ASP A 38 -16.36 -5.65 -3.49
N LEU A 39 -16.45 -6.79 -4.17
CA LEU A 39 -16.93 -8.03 -3.58
C LEU A 39 -16.09 -8.44 -2.36
N SER A 40 -14.77 -8.34 -2.47
CA SER A 40 -13.86 -8.66 -1.36
C SER A 40 -14.09 -7.78 -0.14
N LEU A 41 -14.33 -6.48 -0.34
CA LEU A 41 -14.64 -5.53 0.73
C LEU A 41 -16.01 -5.79 1.35
N ARG A 42 -17.05 -6.00 0.54
CA ARG A 42 -18.42 -6.25 1.02
C ARG A 42 -18.53 -7.55 1.82
N LEU A 43 -17.86 -8.60 1.37
CA LEU A 43 -17.88 -9.90 2.03
C LEU A 43 -16.87 -9.99 3.18
N GLY A 44 -15.96 -9.02 3.32
CA GLY A 44 -14.83 -9.11 4.25
C GLY A 44 -13.88 -10.28 3.95
N LYS A 45 -13.83 -10.74 2.70
CA LYS A 45 -13.08 -11.93 2.27
C LYS A 45 -12.16 -11.60 1.11
N VAL A 46 -10.85 -11.70 1.36
CA VAL A 46 -9.81 -11.56 0.33
C VAL A 46 -9.32 -12.95 -0.09
N PRO A 47 -9.14 -13.22 -1.41
CA PRO A 47 -8.57 -14.48 -1.90
C PRO A 47 -7.28 -14.85 -1.18
N GLN A 48 -7.11 -16.13 -0.82
CA GLN A 48 -5.96 -16.60 -0.05
C GLN A 48 -4.63 -16.28 -0.72
N ILE A 49 -4.55 -16.47 -2.03
CA ILE A 49 -3.33 -16.19 -2.82
C ILE A 49 -2.90 -14.72 -2.77
N TRP A 50 -3.85 -13.79 -2.61
CA TRP A 50 -3.55 -12.35 -2.48
C TRP A 50 -3.00 -11.99 -1.10
N LYS A 51 -3.37 -12.76 -0.07
CA LYS A 51 -2.89 -12.57 1.32
C LYS A 51 -1.50 -13.18 1.56
N THR A 52 -1.01 -14.01 0.66
CA THR A 52 0.32 -14.63 0.76
C THR A 52 1.40 -13.76 0.13
N SER A 53 2.66 -14.03 0.51
CA SER A 53 3.84 -13.38 -0.07
C SER A 53 4.95 -14.38 -0.35
N CYS A 54 5.76 -14.10 -1.35
CA CYS A 54 6.99 -14.84 -1.63
C CYS A 54 8.18 -14.06 -1.04
N MET A 55 8.95 -14.70 -0.15
CA MET A 55 10.14 -14.10 0.45
C MET A 55 11.35 -14.29 -0.47
N VAL A 56 11.89 -13.19 -0.99
CA VAL A 56 13.07 -13.22 -1.86
C VAL A 56 14.24 -12.51 -1.17
N PRO A 57 15.39 -13.17 -0.97
CA PRO A 57 16.58 -12.54 -0.44
C PRO A 57 17.19 -11.61 -1.51
N VAL A 58 17.37 -10.33 -1.17
CA VAL A 58 18.02 -9.35 -2.05
C VAL A 58 19.37 -8.96 -1.46
N PRO A 59 20.48 -9.09 -2.21
CA PRO A 59 21.80 -8.68 -1.73
C PRO A 59 21.83 -7.20 -1.30
N LYS A 60 22.49 -6.91 -0.18
CA LYS A 60 22.82 -5.55 0.27
C LYS A 60 24.09 -5.04 -0.43
N THR A 61 25.02 -5.93 -0.76
CA THR A 61 26.31 -5.65 -1.39
C THR A 61 26.48 -6.50 -2.66
N SER A 62 27.50 -6.20 -3.47
CA SER A 62 27.81 -6.95 -4.71
C SER A 62 28.37 -8.36 -4.44
N HIS A 63 28.98 -8.57 -3.28
CA HIS A 63 29.61 -9.84 -2.88
C HIS A 63 29.14 -10.27 -1.49
N PRO A 64 27.87 -10.71 -1.36
CA PRO A 64 27.35 -11.19 -0.08
C PRO A 64 28.03 -12.50 0.32
N LYS A 65 28.42 -12.62 1.59
CA LYS A 65 29.10 -13.80 2.14
C LYS A 65 28.23 -14.54 3.15
N ASP A 66 27.49 -13.79 3.97
CA ASP A 66 26.68 -14.34 5.05
C ASP A 66 25.18 -14.05 4.85
N PHE A 67 24.32 -14.77 5.56
CA PHE A 67 22.86 -14.52 5.54
C PHE A 67 22.50 -13.07 5.92
N GLY A 68 23.31 -12.45 6.79
CA GLY A 68 23.15 -11.05 7.19
C GLY A 68 23.33 -10.03 6.05
N ASP A 69 23.99 -10.42 4.96
CA ASP A 69 24.22 -9.57 3.78
C ASP A 69 23.02 -9.49 2.85
N TYR A 70 21.96 -10.24 3.14
CA TYR A 70 20.70 -10.18 2.41
C TYR A 70 19.66 -9.42 3.21
N ARG A 71 18.77 -8.72 2.50
CA ARG A 71 17.51 -8.24 3.07
C ARG A 71 16.38 -9.10 2.51
N PRO A 72 15.50 -9.68 3.35
CA PRO A 72 14.30 -10.34 2.85
C PRO A 72 13.35 -9.29 2.27
N VAL A 73 12.83 -9.55 1.07
CA VAL A 73 11.79 -8.73 0.44
C VAL A 73 10.57 -9.61 0.20
N ALA A 74 9.44 -9.21 0.78
CA ALA A 74 8.16 -9.86 0.54
C ALA A 74 7.53 -9.36 -0.77
N LEU A 75 7.46 -10.26 -1.76
CA LEU A 75 6.68 -10.04 -2.97
C LEU A 75 5.23 -10.40 -2.69
N THR A 76 4.38 -9.38 -2.55
CA THR A 76 2.91 -9.53 -2.42
C THR A 76 2.21 -9.27 -3.75
N SER A 77 0.99 -9.82 -3.89
CA SER A 77 0.10 -9.58 -5.04
C SER A 77 -0.07 -8.08 -5.35
N HIS A 78 -0.04 -7.74 -6.64
CA HIS A 78 -0.35 -6.38 -7.11
C HIS A 78 -1.80 -5.98 -6.82
N LEU A 79 -2.71 -6.95 -6.82
CA LEU A 79 -4.13 -6.74 -6.52
C LEU A 79 -4.33 -6.49 -5.04
N MET A 80 -3.65 -7.25 -4.16
CA MET A 80 -3.65 -6.98 -2.72
C MET A 80 -3.14 -5.58 -2.39
N LYS A 81 -1.99 -5.19 -2.94
CA LYS A 81 -1.46 -3.82 -2.77
C LYS A 81 -2.44 -2.75 -3.25
N THR A 82 -3.25 -3.06 -4.27
CA THR A 82 -4.25 -2.13 -4.81
C THR A 82 -5.43 -1.99 -3.86
N LEU A 83 -5.92 -3.11 -3.31
CA LEU A 83 -6.93 -3.12 -2.26
C LEU A 83 -6.50 -2.32 -1.03
N GLU A 84 -5.28 -2.56 -0.54
CA GLU A 84 -4.70 -1.85 0.61
C GLU A 84 -4.65 -0.34 0.39
N ARG A 85 -4.24 0.12 -0.80
CA ARG A 85 -4.22 1.55 -1.14
C ARG A 85 -5.62 2.15 -1.15
N LEU A 86 -6.60 1.45 -1.72
CA LEU A 86 -8.00 1.92 -1.73
C LEU A 86 -8.51 2.09 -0.30
N VAL A 87 -8.35 1.05 0.54
CA VAL A 87 -8.74 1.10 1.95
C VAL A 87 -8.01 2.22 2.69
N LEU A 88 -6.69 2.34 2.50
CA LEU A 88 -5.89 3.38 3.14
C LEU A 88 -6.35 4.79 2.73
N THR A 89 -6.72 5.01 1.47
CA THR A 89 -7.27 6.30 1.01
C THR A 89 -8.57 6.65 1.75
N HIS A 90 -9.42 5.67 2.06
CA HIS A 90 -10.64 5.90 2.84
C HIS A 90 -10.39 6.06 4.34
N LEU A 91 -9.43 5.32 4.91
CA LEU A 91 -9.13 5.38 6.35
C LEU A 91 -8.30 6.61 6.75
N ARG A 92 -7.41 7.08 5.88
CA ARG A 92 -6.45 8.15 6.21
C ARG A 92 -7.11 9.44 6.73
N PRO A 93 -8.20 9.96 6.14
CA PRO A 93 -8.90 11.13 6.68
C PRO A 93 -9.51 10.87 8.06
N LEU A 94 -10.07 9.68 8.29
CA LEU A 94 -10.73 9.33 9.55
C LEU A 94 -9.74 9.27 10.72
N VAL A 95 -8.54 8.77 10.48
CA VAL A 95 -7.48 8.74 11.48
C VAL A 95 -6.94 10.15 11.72
N SER A 96 -6.66 10.93 10.66
CA SER A 96 -6.12 12.29 10.81
C SER A 96 -7.04 13.24 11.58
N LEU A 97 -8.37 13.13 11.42
CA LEU A 97 -9.34 13.99 12.10
C LEU A 97 -9.53 13.60 13.57
N LYS A 98 -9.41 12.31 13.89
CA LYS A 98 -9.65 11.80 15.25
C LYS A 98 -8.47 12.05 16.19
N TRP A 99 -7.24 12.09 15.67
CA TRP A 99 -6.06 12.41 16.48
C TRP A 99 -6.02 13.89 16.92
N ILE A 100 -6.33 14.84 16.03
CA ILE A 100 -6.30 16.27 16.36
C ILE A 100 -7.30 16.63 17.49
N HIS A 101 -8.45 15.97 17.54
CA HIS A 101 -9.43 16.20 18.61
C HIS A 101 -9.16 15.46 19.91
N LEU A 102 -8.38 14.37 19.91
CA LEU A 102 -8.13 13.55 21.10
C LEU A 102 -6.79 13.84 21.79
N SER A 103 -5.89 14.62 21.18
CA SER A 103 -4.53 14.87 21.71
C SER A 103 -4.20 16.32 22.05
N LEU A 104 -5.18 17.24 22.08
CA LEU A 104 -4.94 18.61 22.54
C LEU A 104 -5.76 18.91 23.79
N PRO A 105 -5.12 18.99 24.99
CA PRO A 105 -5.66 19.77 26.08
C PRO A 105 -5.83 21.21 25.56
N THR A 106 -7.06 21.72 25.59
CA THR A 106 -7.54 22.98 24.99
C THR A 106 -6.77 24.25 25.38
N LYS A 107 -5.75 24.18 26.25
CA LYS A 107 -4.95 25.34 26.68
C LYS A 107 -3.68 25.60 25.87
N LEU A 108 -3.12 24.62 25.15
CA LEU A 108 -1.82 24.79 24.45
C LEU A 108 -1.94 25.27 22.98
N ALA A 109 -3.13 25.22 22.38
CA ALA A 109 -3.33 25.61 20.98
C ALA A 109 -3.26 27.13 20.75
N LEU A 110 -3.39 27.95 21.82
CA LEU A 110 -3.28 29.41 21.74
C LEU A 110 -1.82 29.90 21.77
N GLU A 111 -0.91 29.18 22.43
CA GLU A 111 0.51 29.57 22.55
C GLU A 111 1.31 29.34 21.25
N TRP A 112 0.94 28.33 20.45
CA TRP A 112 1.64 28.07 19.18
C TRP A 112 1.36 29.11 18.09
N LYS A 113 0.23 29.83 18.17
CA LYS A 113 -0.08 30.91 17.22
C LYS A 113 0.68 32.20 17.52
N THR A 114 1.09 32.45 18.77
CA THR A 114 1.86 33.64 19.14
C THR A 114 3.36 33.49 18.91
N GLN A 115 3.90 32.27 18.89
CA GLN A 115 5.33 32.04 18.65
C GLN A 115 5.72 31.87 17.17
N SER A 116 4.77 31.60 16.27
CA SER A 116 5.08 31.41 14.85
C SER A 116 5.04 32.69 13.99
N SER A 117 4.90 33.88 14.62
CA SER A 117 4.90 35.19 13.94
C SER A 117 6.19 35.99 14.14
N SER A 118 7.25 35.38 14.69
CA SER A 118 8.59 35.98 14.77
C SER A 118 9.64 34.97 14.33
N TYR A 119 9.56 34.47 13.09
CA TYR A 119 10.67 33.98 12.28
C TYR A 119 10.27 34.01 10.80
#